data_AF-A0A2G5UZA2-F1
#
_entry.id   AF-A0A2G5UZA2-F1
#
_cell.length_a   1.000
_cell.length_b   1.000
_cell.length_c   1.000
_cell.angle_alpha   90.00
_cell.angle_beta   90.00
_cell.angle_gamma   90.00
#
_symmetry.space_group_name_H-M   'P 1'
#
loop_
_entity.id
_entity.type
_entity.pdbx_description
1 polymer ?
#
loop_
_entity_poly.entity_id
_entity_poly.type
_entity_poly.pdbx_seq_one_letter_code
_entity_poly.pdbx_strand_id
1 'polypeptide(L)'
;MVNYLRKGKILQDKPLNFIMEKTVVLSCQYPGNFRKEASILIEANRFKGVEEHKRMCNNKKVIKELFKIAHVLLKGEPSLYQKITELMASYLNQASEDTLKYLVSNCEAVEKCYEQFMIIMFQLRTKDSQKNLSKIILRLVTVINLNDPDEKTKAFLSCSILSLLLDKNLIDNRDYANTKIKGFNDSWDQSELSNSPLTWEKYTELNAIFTSNYSTDESIRFGLMVMSTFINVERFRSKEYWHWMRTKSEGIRNNEKWTNNTRESAGTVLHKMDIIENN
;
A
#
# COMPACT_ATOMS: atom_id res chain seq x y z
N MET A 1 -31.71 21.62 18.12
CA MET A 1 -30.62 20.65 17.83
C MET A 1 -30.13 19.91 19.08
N VAL A 2 -30.05 20.56 20.25
CA VAL A 2 -29.57 19.97 21.52
C VAL A 2 -30.50 18.89 22.13
N ASN A 3 -31.80 18.90 21.81
CA ASN A 3 -32.78 17.97 22.39
C ASN A 3 -32.88 16.59 21.70
N TYR A 4 -32.15 16.34 20.60
CA TYR A 4 -32.10 15.01 19.98
C TYR A 4 -31.03 14.10 20.59
N LEU A 5 -30.02 14.66 21.27
CA LEU A 5 -28.93 13.90 21.88
C LEU A 5 -29.34 13.15 23.17
N ARG A 6 -30.48 13.50 23.79
CA ARG A 6 -30.96 12.87 25.03
C ARG A 6 -31.83 11.62 24.80
N LYS A 7 -32.14 11.26 23.55
CA LYS A 7 -32.87 10.04 23.17
C LYS A 7 -31.93 8.97 22.61
N GLY A 8 -30.84 8.66 23.34
CA GLY A 8 -29.81 7.66 23.00
C GLY A 8 -30.27 6.19 22.92
N LYS A 9 -31.51 5.93 22.51
CA LYS A 9 -32.10 4.59 22.38
C LYS A 9 -32.94 4.40 21.10
N ILE A 10 -33.08 5.43 20.24
CA ILE A 10 -34.01 5.41 19.07
C ILE A 10 -33.30 5.76 17.76
N LEU A 11 -32.02 5.46 17.63
CA LEU A 11 -31.52 5.00 16.33
C LEU A 11 -31.31 3.51 16.52
N GLN A 12 -32.37 2.74 16.25
CA GLN A 12 -32.24 1.29 16.17
C GLN A 12 -31.09 0.96 15.21
N ASP A 13 -30.40 -0.13 15.49
CA ASP A 13 -29.19 -0.58 14.77
C ASP A 13 -29.39 -0.66 13.25
N LYS A 14 -30.64 -0.89 12.80
CA LYS A 14 -31.03 -0.97 11.39
C LYS A 14 -30.94 0.39 10.67
N PRO A 15 -31.59 1.47 11.14
CA PRO A 15 -31.48 2.80 10.52
C PRO A 15 -30.05 3.32 10.34
N LEU A 16 -29.18 3.18 11.33
CA LEU A 16 -27.81 3.71 11.23
C LEU A 16 -26.98 2.93 10.19
N ASN A 17 -27.15 1.61 10.15
CA ASN A 17 -26.54 0.77 9.14
C ASN A 17 -27.04 1.13 7.73
N PHE A 18 -28.35 1.32 7.59
CA PHE A 18 -28.97 1.75 6.35
C PHE A 18 -28.43 3.11 5.88
N ILE A 19 -28.33 4.10 6.79
CA ILE A 19 -27.78 5.42 6.47
C ILE A 19 -26.36 5.28 5.93
N MET A 20 -25.50 4.50 6.57
CA MET A 20 -24.12 4.35 6.10
C MET A 20 -24.04 3.62 4.77
N GLU A 21 -24.75 2.50 4.61
CA GLU A 21 -24.78 1.77 3.34
C GLU A 21 -25.30 2.64 2.18
N LYS A 22 -26.37 3.40 2.42
CA LYS A 22 -26.94 4.28 1.40
C LYS A 22 -26.07 5.49 1.11
N THR A 23 -25.48 6.10 2.13
CA THR A 23 -24.56 7.24 1.95
C THR A 23 -23.35 6.82 1.13
N VAL A 24 -22.79 5.65 1.42
CA VAL A 24 -21.72 5.05 0.64
C VAL A 24 -22.15 4.86 -0.82
N VAL A 25 -23.31 4.25 -1.07
CA VAL A 25 -23.81 4.01 -2.43
C VAL A 25 -24.06 5.31 -3.21
N LEU A 26 -24.68 6.30 -2.57
CA LEU A 26 -24.99 7.59 -3.19
C LEU A 26 -23.72 8.34 -3.58
N SER A 27 -22.67 8.24 -2.76
CA SER A 27 -21.41 8.93 -3.06
C SER A 27 -20.76 8.52 -4.35
N CYS A 28 -20.88 7.25 -4.70
CA CYS A 28 -20.33 6.75 -5.96
C CYS A 28 -21.24 7.01 -7.16
N GLN A 29 -22.53 7.31 -6.94
CA GLN A 29 -23.47 7.68 -8.00
C GLN A 29 -23.41 9.17 -8.34
N TYR A 30 -23.11 10.02 -7.36
CA TYR A 30 -23.09 11.48 -7.51
C TYR A 30 -21.77 12.05 -7.02
N PRO A 31 -20.69 11.94 -7.83
CA PRO A 31 -19.34 12.33 -7.40
C PRO A 31 -19.20 13.83 -7.04
N GLY A 32 -20.14 14.68 -7.42
CA GLY A 32 -20.18 16.08 -6.94
C GLY A 32 -20.47 16.23 -5.44
N ASN A 33 -20.93 15.17 -4.76
CA ASN A 33 -21.41 15.24 -3.37
C ASN A 33 -20.49 14.57 -2.34
N PHE A 34 -19.32 14.05 -2.75
CA PHE A 34 -18.41 13.27 -1.88
C PHE A 34 -18.11 13.94 -0.55
N ARG A 35 -17.98 15.27 -0.52
CA ARG A 35 -17.72 16.03 0.71
C ARG A 35 -18.84 15.86 1.75
N LYS A 36 -20.09 16.01 1.30
CA LYS A 36 -21.27 15.91 2.16
C LYS A 36 -21.45 14.47 2.64
N GLU A 37 -21.27 13.51 1.75
CA GLU A 37 -21.45 12.10 2.05
C GLU A 37 -20.34 11.55 2.96
N ALA A 38 -19.08 11.90 2.71
CA ALA A 38 -17.97 11.56 3.62
C ALA A 38 -18.22 12.13 5.03
N SER A 39 -18.73 13.35 5.12
CA SER A 39 -19.09 13.96 6.41
C SER A 39 -20.21 13.20 7.13
N ILE A 40 -21.25 12.76 6.40
CA ILE A 40 -22.33 11.92 6.95
C ILE A 40 -21.78 10.57 7.42
N LEU A 41 -20.86 9.95 6.67
CA LEU A 41 -20.25 8.66 7.07
C LEU A 41 -19.44 8.78 8.35
N ILE A 42 -18.61 9.83 8.45
CA ILE A 42 -17.80 10.11 9.63
C ILE A 42 -18.70 10.31 10.86
N GLU A 43 -19.77 11.11 10.70
CA GLU A 43 -20.68 11.42 11.80
C GLU A 43 -21.52 10.19 12.20
N ALA A 44 -22.06 9.44 11.23
CA ALA A 44 -22.80 8.21 11.48
C ALA A 44 -21.94 7.16 12.20
N ASN A 45 -20.64 7.08 11.89
CA ASN A 45 -19.75 6.14 12.55
C ASN A 45 -19.55 6.44 14.06
N ARG A 46 -19.65 7.72 14.48
CA ARG A 46 -19.50 8.12 15.89
C ARG A 46 -20.62 7.60 16.79
N PHE A 47 -21.78 7.34 16.22
CA PHE A 47 -22.97 6.91 16.97
C PHE A 47 -23.21 5.39 16.91
N LYS A 48 -22.26 4.61 16.36
CA LYS A 48 -22.38 3.15 16.28
C LYS A 48 -22.12 2.48 17.62
N GLY A 49 -22.95 1.49 17.94
CA GLY A 49 -22.63 0.50 18.98
C GLY A 49 -21.61 -0.51 18.48
N VAL A 50 -21.19 -1.39 19.41
CA VAL A 50 -20.13 -2.37 19.18
C VAL A 50 -20.52 -3.41 18.12
N GLU A 51 -21.77 -3.90 18.14
CA GLU A 51 -22.25 -4.90 17.19
C GLU A 51 -22.40 -4.32 15.78
N GLU A 52 -22.85 -3.07 15.65
CA GLU A 52 -22.95 -2.37 14.37
C GLU A 52 -21.57 -2.13 13.77
N HIS A 53 -20.62 -1.74 14.62
CA HIS A 53 -19.24 -1.60 14.21
C HIS A 53 -18.70 -2.92 13.65
N LYS A 54 -18.86 -4.02 14.39
CA LYS A 54 -18.43 -5.36 13.95
C LYS A 54 -19.09 -5.80 12.64
N ARG A 55 -20.39 -5.54 12.48
CA ARG A 55 -21.12 -5.81 11.22
C ARG A 55 -20.52 -5.05 10.04
N MET A 56 -20.12 -3.81 10.27
CA MET A 56 -19.56 -2.92 9.26
C MET A 56 -18.12 -3.27 8.90
N CYS A 57 -17.33 -3.72 9.87
CA CYS A 57 -16.00 -4.29 9.62
C CYS A 57 -16.02 -5.50 8.68
N ASN A 58 -17.16 -6.17 8.54
CA ASN A 58 -17.35 -7.31 7.63
C ASN A 58 -18.26 -6.99 6.44
N ASN A 59 -18.67 -5.72 6.28
CA ASN A 59 -19.49 -5.28 5.16
C ASN A 59 -18.60 -4.97 3.95
N LYS A 60 -18.37 -6.01 3.15
CA LYS A 60 -17.57 -5.98 1.91
C LYS A 60 -17.92 -4.80 0.99
N LYS A 61 -19.21 -4.50 0.85
CA LYS A 61 -19.69 -3.40 0.00
C LYS A 61 -19.28 -2.05 0.58
N VAL A 62 -19.54 -1.81 1.86
CA VAL A 62 -19.17 -0.55 2.53
C VAL A 62 -17.67 -0.30 2.43
N ILE A 63 -16.85 -1.32 2.74
CA ILE A 63 -15.38 -1.17 2.71
C ILE A 63 -14.87 -0.91 1.29
N LYS A 64 -15.37 -1.65 0.28
CA LYS A 64 -15.00 -1.44 -1.13
C LYS A 64 -15.23 -0.01 -1.58
N GLU A 65 -16.38 0.55 -1.25
CA GLU A 65 -16.71 1.91 -1.65
C GLU A 65 -15.96 2.97 -0.82
N LEU A 66 -15.61 2.70 0.45
CA LEU A 66 -14.71 3.57 1.22
C LEU A 66 -13.34 3.73 0.54
N PHE A 67 -12.80 2.66 -0.06
CA PHE A 67 -11.58 2.76 -0.88
C PHE A 67 -11.74 3.71 -2.07
N LYS A 68 -12.89 3.70 -2.74
CA LYS A 68 -13.18 4.62 -3.86
C LYS A 68 -13.29 6.07 -3.38
N ILE A 69 -14.04 6.29 -2.30
CA ILE A 69 -14.18 7.62 -1.68
C ILE A 69 -12.80 8.16 -1.28
N ALA A 70 -11.97 7.34 -0.63
CA ALA A 70 -10.62 7.72 -0.24
C ALA A 70 -9.76 8.14 -1.45
N HIS A 71 -9.80 7.35 -2.53
CA HIS A 71 -9.05 7.67 -3.75
C HIS A 71 -9.47 9.02 -4.36
N VAL A 72 -10.78 9.35 -4.37
CA VAL A 72 -11.25 10.65 -4.88
C VAL A 72 -10.85 11.80 -3.95
N LEU A 73 -11.03 11.63 -2.64
CA LEU A 73 -10.75 12.69 -1.66
C LEU A 73 -9.26 13.04 -1.58
N LEU A 74 -8.37 12.10 -1.92
CA LEU A 74 -6.93 12.28 -1.80
C LEU A 74 -6.41 13.54 -2.50
N LYS A 75 -6.94 13.86 -3.70
CA LYS A 75 -6.50 15.02 -4.49
C LYS A 75 -7.22 16.32 -4.14
N GLY A 76 -8.48 16.24 -3.69
CA GLY A 76 -9.35 17.41 -3.55
C GLY A 76 -9.60 17.88 -2.11
N GLU A 77 -9.58 16.98 -1.13
CA GLU A 77 -10.00 17.25 0.25
C GLU A 77 -9.16 16.45 1.28
N PRO A 78 -7.87 16.81 1.50
CA PRO A 78 -6.94 16.03 2.33
C PRO A 78 -7.42 15.79 3.78
N SER A 79 -8.15 16.74 4.37
CA SER A 79 -8.69 16.59 5.73
C SER A 79 -9.77 15.49 5.82
N LEU A 80 -10.64 15.41 4.81
CA LEU A 80 -11.66 14.35 4.76
C LEU A 80 -11.04 13.01 4.40
N TYR A 81 -10.04 13.01 3.50
CA TYR A 81 -9.25 11.83 3.20
C TYR A 81 -8.65 11.20 4.47
N GLN A 82 -8.06 12.00 5.35
CA GLN A 82 -7.49 11.52 6.62
C GLN A 82 -8.55 10.83 7.49
N LYS A 83 -9.73 11.44 7.65
CA LYS A 83 -10.81 10.87 8.47
C LYS A 83 -11.38 9.57 7.86
N ILE A 84 -11.48 9.50 6.54
CA ILE A 84 -11.92 8.28 5.85
C ILE A 84 -10.88 7.17 5.97
N THR A 85 -9.59 7.48 5.86
CA THR A 85 -8.53 6.47 6.05
C THR A 85 -8.42 5.99 7.49
N GLU A 86 -8.64 6.86 8.48
CA GLU A 86 -8.80 6.45 9.90
C GLU A 86 -9.96 5.47 10.08
N LEU A 87 -11.12 5.78 9.47
CA LEU A 87 -12.29 4.92 9.49
C LEU A 87 -11.99 3.54 8.86
N MET A 88 -11.36 3.54 7.69
CA MET A 88 -10.96 2.31 7.00
C MET A 88 -9.99 1.48 7.83
N ALA A 89 -8.96 2.10 8.41
CA ALA A 89 -8.00 1.41 9.27
C ALA A 89 -8.70 0.75 10.47
N SER A 90 -9.65 1.46 11.10
CA SER A 90 -10.45 0.91 12.19
C SER A 90 -11.26 -0.32 11.76
N TYR A 91 -11.89 -0.27 10.59
CA TYR A 91 -12.71 -1.38 10.09
C TYR A 91 -11.87 -2.59 9.72
N LEU A 92 -10.77 -2.39 9.00
CA LEU A 92 -9.90 -3.50 8.58
C LEU A 92 -9.22 -4.19 9.75
N ASN A 93 -8.86 -3.44 10.80
CA ASN A 93 -8.25 -4.03 11.99
C ASN A 93 -9.17 -5.05 12.68
N GLN A 94 -10.49 -4.91 12.53
CA GLN A 94 -11.50 -5.82 13.09
C GLN A 94 -12.21 -6.68 12.02
N ALA A 95 -11.83 -6.57 10.76
CA ALA A 95 -12.39 -7.37 9.68
C ALA A 95 -11.97 -8.84 9.80
N SER A 96 -12.87 -9.75 9.45
CA SER A 96 -12.58 -11.17 9.32
C SER A 96 -11.61 -11.44 8.17
N GLU A 97 -10.91 -12.58 8.25
CA GLU A 97 -10.01 -13.03 7.18
C GLU A 97 -10.72 -13.13 5.83
N ASP A 98 -11.95 -13.66 5.80
CA ASP A 98 -12.78 -13.76 4.58
C ASP A 98 -13.09 -12.39 3.95
N THR A 99 -13.25 -11.36 4.78
CA THR A 99 -13.47 -10.00 4.30
C THR A 99 -12.19 -9.45 3.70
N LEU A 100 -11.06 -9.66 4.34
CA LEU A 100 -9.75 -9.21 3.82
C LEU A 100 -9.40 -9.92 2.51
N LYS A 101 -9.58 -11.25 2.43
CA LYS A 101 -9.39 -12.04 1.21
C LYS A 101 -10.27 -11.50 0.08
N TYR A 102 -11.55 -11.21 0.36
CA TYR A 102 -12.43 -10.60 -0.63
C TYR A 102 -11.89 -9.25 -1.15
N LEU A 103 -11.39 -8.39 -0.27
CA LEU A 103 -10.86 -7.07 -0.66
C LEU A 103 -9.59 -7.19 -1.52
N VAL A 104 -8.68 -8.09 -1.15
CA VAL A 104 -7.45 -8.37 -1.90
C VAL A 104 -7.76 -8.96 -3.27
N SER A 105 -8.70 -9.91 -3.37
CA SER A 105 -8.97 -10.61 -4.63
C SER A 105 -9.94 -9.88 -5.56
N ASN A 106 -10.92 -9.13 -5.04
CA ASN A 106 -12.07 -8.62 -5.83
C ASN A 106 -12.22 -7.09 -5.87
N CYS A 107 -11.40 -6.34 -5.13
CA CYS A 107 -11.60 -4.89 -4.99
C CYS A 107 -10.41 -4.04 -5.44
N GLU A 108 -9.35 -4.67 -5.97
CA GLU A 108 -8.08 -4.01 -6.30
C GLU A 108 -7.56 -3.18 -5.11
N ALA A 109 -7.79 -3.68 -3.88
CA ALA A 109 -7.52 -2.90 -2.69
C ALA A 109 -6.02 -2.63 -2.53
N VAL A 110 -5.18 -3.57 -2.96
CA VAL A 110 -3.71 -3.47 -2.88
C VAL A 110 -3.20 -2.44 -3.88
N GLU A 111 -3.71 -2.47 -5.11
CA GLU A 111 -3.39 -1.54 -6.20
C GLU A 111 -3.79 -0.12 -5.83
N LYS A 112 -5.02 0.07 -5.33
CA LYS A 112 -5.50 1.39 -4.87
C LYS A 112 -4.71 1.89 -3.68
N CYS A 113 -4.34 1.02 -2.73
CA CYS A 113 -3.44 1.42 -1.65
C CYS A 113 -2.07 1.83 -2.16
N TYR A 114 -1.51 1.10 -3.13
CA TYR A 114 -0.23 1.44 -3.74
C TYR A 114 -0.28 2.82 -4.41
N GLU A 115 -1.28 3.10 -5.24
CA GLU A 115 -1.47 4.41 -5.87
C GLU A 115 -1.59 5.53 -4.83
N GLN A 116 -2.44 5.34 -3.81
CA GLN A 116 -2.59 6.31 -2.73
C GLN A 116 -1.27 6.52 -1.98
N PHE A 117 -0.52 5.44 -1.73
CA PHE A 117 0.76 5.48 -1.05
C PHE A 117 1.79 6.30 -1.85
N MET A 118 1.90 6.07 -3.15
CA MET A 118 2.77 6.83 -4.04
C MET A 118 2.43 8.33 -4.02
N ILE A 119 1.15 8.67 -4.11
CA ILE A 119 0.69 10.07 -4.05
C ILE A 119 1.00 10.70 -2.68
N ILE A 120 0.69 10.03 -1.58
CA ILE A 120 0.92 10.59 -0.23
C ILE A 120 2.40 10.80 0.05
N MET A 121 3.22 9.80 -0.30
CA MET A 121 4.64 9.78 -0.02
C MET A 121 5.39 10.85 -0.81
N PHE A 122 5.05 11.01 -2.08
CA PHE A 122 5.80 11.89 -2.98
C PHE A 122 5.17 13.27 -3.14
N GLN A 123 3.87 13.44 -2.87
CA GLN A 123 3.16 14.71 -3.11
C GLN A 123 2.65 15.38 -1.81
N LEU A 124 2.07 14.64 -0.86
CA LEU A 124 1.30 15.27 0.25
C LEU A 124 1.99 15.30 1.63
N ARG A 125 3.00 14.45 1.90
CA ARG A 125 3.84 14.44 3.12
C ARG A 125 3.10 14.57 4.47
N THR A 126 1.87 14.10 4.61
CA THR A 126 1.13 14.12 5.89
C THR A 126 1.45 12.89 6.75
N LYS A 127 2.10 13.08 7.92
CA LYS A 127 2.53 11.99 8.82
C LYS A 127 1.37 11.11 9.31
N ASP A 128 0.21 11.68 9.59
CA ASP A 128 -0.93 10.92 10.13
C ASP A 128 -1.58 10.01 9.07
N SER A 129 -1.73 10.51 7.83
CA SER A 129 -2.25 9.71 6.72
C SER A 129 -1.35 8.52 6.42
N GLN A 130 -0.04 8.71 6.51
CA GLN A 130 0.96 7.66 6.36
C GLN A 130 0.79 6.54 7.40
N LYS A 131 0.49 6.88 8.66
CA LYS A 131 0.29 5.91 9.75
C LYS A 131 -0.99 5.08 9.58
N ASN A 132 -2.09 5.68 9.12
CA ASN A 132 -3.32 4.91 8.90
C ASN A 132 -3.19 4.01 7.67
N LEU A 133 -2.55 4.50 6.61
CA LEU A 133 -2.28 3.69 5.43
C LEU A 133 -1.34 2.52 5.74
N SER A 134 -0.33 2.70 6.61
CA SER A 134 0.53 1.60 7.04
C SER A 134 -0.25 0.50 7.76
N LYS A 135 -1.20 0.86 8.64
CA LYS A 135 -2.10 -0.11 9.30
C LYS A 135 -2.97 -0.87 8.30
N ILE A 136 -3.55 -0.15 7.33
CA ILE A 136 -4.38 -0.76 6.27
C ILE A 136 -3.56 -1.81 5.50
N ILE A 137 -2.36 -1.43 5.05
CA ILE A 137 -1.49 -2.32 4.27
C ILE A 137 -1.03 -3.53 5.08
N LEU A 138 -0.54 -3.33 6.31
CA LEU A 138 -0.13 -4.44 7.16
C LEU A 138 -1.26 -5.45 7.36
N ARG A 139 -2.50 -4.95 7.48
CA ARG A 139 -3.67 -5.82 7.62
C ARG A 139 -4.03 -6.56 6.35
N LEU A 140 -3.90 -5.95 5.17
CA LEU A 140 -4.14 -6.62 3.89
C LEU A 140 -3.06 -7.67 3.59
N VAL A 141 -1.79 -7.36 3.89
CA VAL A 141 -0.65 -8.29 3.69
C VAL A 141 -0.80 -9.59 4.48
N THR A 142 -1.55 -9.60 5.58
CA THR A 142 -1.73 -10.83 6.36
C THR A 142 -2.44 -11.94 5.59
N VAL A 143 -3.23 -11.59 4.57
CA VAL A 143 -4.03 -12.56 3.78
C VAL A 143 -3.51 -12.75 2.36
N ILE A 144 -2.45 -12.04 1.95
CA ILE A 144 -1.80 -12.23 0.66
C ILE A 144 -0.84 -13.41 0.76
N ASN A 145 -0.98 -14.37 -0.13
CA ASN A 145 -0.01 -15.45 -0.26
C ASN A 145 1.15 -14.98 -1.13
N LEU A 146 2.25 -14.59 -0.49
CA LEU A 146 3.43 -14.05 -1.18
C LEU A 146 4.16 -15.09 -2.06
N ASN A 147 3.81 -16.36 -1.93
CA ASN A 147 4.39 -17.46 -2.71
C ASN A 147 3.43 -17.98 -3.79
N ASP A 148 2.24 -17.40 -3.91
CA ASP A 148 1.26 -17.79 -4.91
C ASP A 148 1.54 -17.04 -6.23
N PRO A 149 1.83 -17.73 -7.34
CA PRO A 149 2.00 -17.11 -8.65
C PRO A 149 0.80 -16.24 -9.05
N ASP A 150 -0.43 -16.65 -8.71
CA ASP A 150 -1.65 -15.92 -9.05
C ASP A 150 -1.81 -14.61 -8.24
N GLU A 151 -1.10 -14.47 -7.11
CA GLU A 151 -1.08 -13.26 -6.29
C GLU A 151 0.20 -12.45 -6.42
N LYS A 152 1.13 -12.86 -7.28
CA LYS A 152 2.48 -12.29 -7.39
C LYS A 152 2.51 -10.78 -7.63
N THR A 153 1.58 -10.25 -8.42
CA THR A 153 1.44 -8.78 -8.60
C THR A 153 1.08 -8.08 -7.29
N LYS A 154 0.13 -8.62 -6.53
CA LYS A 154 -0.30 -8.05 -5.24
C LYS A 154 0.80 -8.18 -4.20
N ALA A 155 1.52 -9.29 -4.21
CA ALA A 155 2.69 -9.53 -3.38
C ALA A 155 3.79 -8.50 -3.67
N PHE A 156 4.11 -8.28 -4.95
CA PHE A 156 5.08 -7.27 -5.38
C PHE A 156 4.69 -5.85 -4.95
N LEU A 157 3.45 -5.43 -5.19
CA LEU A 157 2.96 -4.12 -4.78
C LEU A 157 2.99 -3.96 -3.26
N SER A 158 2.64 -5.02 -2.52
CA SER A 158 2.69 -5.02 -1.06
C SER A 158 4.13 -4.88 -0.55
N CYS A 159 5.08 -5.63 -1.09
CA CYS A 159 6.50 -5.54 -0.75
C CYS A 159 7.11 -4.17 -1.11
N SER A 160 6.66 -3.57 -2.22
CA SER A 160 7.00 -2.19 -2.59
C SER A 160 6.59 -1.20 -1.49
N ILE A 161 5.34 -1.27 -1.04
CA ILE A 161 4.83 -0.38 0.02
C ILE A 161 5.52 -0.65 1.36
N LEU A 162 5.70 -1.92 1.75
CA LEU A 162 6.38 -2.27 2.99
C LEU A 162 7.82 -1.74 3.03
N SER A 163 8.56 -1.86 1.92
CA SER A 163 9.94 -1.36 1.81
C SER A 163 10.00 0.17 2.00
N LEU A 164 9.07 0.90 1.38
CA LEU A 164 8.98 2.34 1.53
C LEU A 164 8.53 2.77 2.94
N LEU A 165 7.60 2.04 3.54
CA LEU A 165 7.17 2.26 4.92
C LEU A 165 8.33 2.01 5.91
N LEU A 166 9.18 1.01 5.67
CA LEU A 166 10.38 0.74 6.46
C LEU A 166 11.42 1.87 6.33
N ASP A 167 11.66 2.38 5.11
CA ASP A 167 12.51 3.55 4.85
C ASP A 167 12.05 4.77 5.67
N LYS A 168 10.75 5.01 5.74
CA LYS A 168 10.21 6.15 6.50
C LYS A 168 10.05 5.90 8.00
N ASN A 169 10.41 4.71 8.47
CA ASN A 169 10.22 4.28 9.85
C ASN A 169 8.75 4.40 10.32
N LEU A 170 7.82 4.00 9.46
CA LEU A 170 6.36 4.08 9.66
C LEU A 170 5.70 2.75 10.05
N ILE A 171 6.51 1.72 10.30
CA ILE A 171 6.07 0.39 10.73
C ILE A 171 6.58 0.16 12.15
N ASP A 172 5.65 -0.09 13.08
CA ASP A 172 6.00 -0.45 14.46
C ASP A 172 6.62 -1.85 14.51
N ASN A 173 5.99 -2.84 13.86
CA ASN A 173 6.50 -4.22 13.77
C ASN A 173 7.39 -4.44 12.53
N ARG A 174 8.62 -3.94 12.62
CA ARG A 174 9.60 -4.01 11.52
C ARG A 174 10.01 -5.44 11.18
N ASP A 175 10.10 -6.33 12.17
CA ASP A 175 10.49 -7.73 11.99
C ASP A 175 9.45 -8.51 11.18
N TYR A 176 8.16 -8.26 11.43
CA TYR A 176 7.09 -8.82 10.62
C TYR A 176 7.18 -8.38 9.16
N ALA A 177 7.36 -7.08 8.91
CA ALA A 177 7.50 -6.55 7.56
C ALA A 177 8.74 -7.13 6.85
N ASN A 178 9.88 -7.22 7.53
CA ASN A 178 11.09 -7.84 7.01
C ASN A 178 10.88 -9.31 6.67
N THR A 179 10.20 -10.07 7.53
CA THR A 179 9.91 -11.48 7.30
C THR A 179 9.05 -11.68 6.05
N LYS A 180 8.07 -10.78 5.83
CA LYS A 180 7.24 -10.80 4.63
C LYS A 180 8.03 -10.47 3.37
N ILE A 181 8.85 -9.43 3.40
CA ILE A 181 9.71 -9.06 2.26
C ILE A 181 10.69 -10.19 1.95
N LYS A 182 11.33 -10.78 2.96
CA LYS A 182 12.22 -11.92 2.79
C LYS A 182 11.53 -13.10 2.11
N GLY A 183 10.35 -13.49 2.60
CA GLY A 183 9.59 -14.61 2.04
C GLY A 183 9.29 -14.41 0.55
N PHE A 184 8.93 -13.19 0.15
CA PHE A 184 8.77 -12.83 -1.26
C PHE A 184 10.10 -12.84 -2.03
N ASN A 185 11.18 -12.30 -1.44
CA ASN A 185 12.50 -12.28 -2.07
C ASN A 185 13.01 -13.69 -2.39
N ASP A 186 12.74 -14.65 -1.50
CA ASP A 186 13.18 -16.04 -1.62
C ASP A 186 12.32 -16.85 -2.60
N SER A 187 11.06 -16.47 -2.82
CA SER A 187 10.16 -17.12 -3.79
C SER A 187 10.15 -16.48 -5.17
N TRP A 188 10.86 -15.36 -5.35
CA TRP A 188 10.86 -14.62 -6.60
C TRP A 188 11.61 -15.31 -7.74
N ASP A 189 10.87 -15.73 -8.76
CA ASP A 189 11.39 -16.03 -10.08
C ASP A 189 11.06 -14.90 -11.07
N GLN A 190 12.09 -14.43 -11.78
CA GLN A 190 12.03 -13.24 -12.66
C GLN A 190 11.18 -13.44 -13.93
N SER A 191 10.53 -14.59 -14.07
CA SER A 191 9.83 -15.08 -15.26
C SER A 191 8.53 -14.32 -15.61
N GLU A 192 7.92 -13.58 -14.67
CA GLU A 192 6.49 -13.21 -14.80
C GLU A 192 6.16 -11.70 -14.74
N LEU A 193 7.12 -10.79 -14.52
CA LEU A 193 6.81 -9.35 -14.34
C LEU A 193 6.76 -8.53 -15.64
N SER A 194 6.61 -9.17 -16.80
CA SER A 194 6.71 -8.54 -18.13
C SER A 194 5.68 -7.43 -18.41
N ASN A 195 4.65 -7.26 -17.58
CA ASN A 195 3.52 -6.37 -17.84
C ASN A 195 3.27 -5.29 -16.78
N SER A 196 4.13 -5.09 -15.78
CA SER A 196 3.95 -3.96 -14.85
C SER A 196 4.38 -2.66 -15.54
N PRO A 197 3.55 -1.60 -15.56
CA PRO A 197 3.93 -0.34 -16.19
C PRO A 197 5.11 0.29 -15.41
N LEU A 198 6.29 0.13 -15.99
CA LEU A 198 7.57 0.64 -15.51
C LEU A 198 7.58 2.18 -15.70
N THR A 199 7.24 2.96 -14.68
CA THR A 199 7.20 4.43 -14.75
C THR A 199 8.39 5.09 -14.04
N TRP A 200 8.65 6.38 -14.31
CA TRP A 200 9.62 7.23 -13.59
C TRP A 200 9.44 7.19 -12.06
N GLU A 201 8.22 6.90 -11.60
CA GLU A 201 7.88 6.78 -10.18
C GLU A 201 8.67 5.65 -9.50
N LYS A 202 9.07 4.61 -10.25
CA LYS A 202 9.89 3.52 -9.71
C LYS A 202 11.34 3.88 -9.47
N TYR A 203 11.94 4.77 -10.27
CA TYR A 203 13.26 5.33 -9.92
C TYR A 203 13.21 6.01 -8.55
N THR A 204 12.16 6.82 -8.33
CA THR A 204 11.99 7.58 -7.10
C THR A 204 11.82 6.65 -5.90
N GLU A 205 11.01 5.59 -6.04
CA GLU A 205 10.84 4.54 -5.04
C GLU A 205 12.16 3.82 -4.72
N LEU A 206 12.87 3.34 -5.74
CA LEU A 206 14.14 2.64 -5.56
C LEU A 206 15.19 3.54 -4.91
N ASN A 207 15.28 4.79 -5.34
CA ASN A 207 16.20 5.74 -4.74
C ASN A 207 15.87 6.01 -3.26
N ALA A 208 14.59 6.10 -2.89
CA ALA A 208 14.18 6.20 -1.50
C ALA A 208 14.62 4.96 -0.68
N ILE A 209 14.42 3.76 -1.22
CA ILE A 209 14.86 2.51 -0.58
C ILE A 209 16.38 2.48 -0.42
N PHE A 210 17.17 2.77 -1.45
CA PHE A 210 18.63 2.63 -1.38
C PHE A 210 19.34 3.72 -0.58
N THR A 211 18.72 4.88 -0.38
CA THR A 211 19.34 6.01 0.33
C THR A 211 18.92 6.11 1.80
N SER A 212 17.91 5.35 2.22
CA SER A 212 17.44 5.39 3.59
C SER A 212 18.41 4.78 4.59
N ASN A 213 18.54 5.44 5.74
CA ASN A 213 19.20 4.85 6.91
C ASN A 213 18.32 3.80 7.63
N TYR A 214 17.01 3.79 7.37
CA TYR A 214 16.07 2.84 7.96
C TYR A 214 15.77 1.65 7.04
N SER A 215 16.30 1.63 5.83
CA SER A 215 16.15 0.47 4.95
C SER A 215 16.82 -0.75 5.56
N THR A 216 16.10 -1.86 5.48
CA THR A 216 16.56 -3.16 5.95
C THR A 216 17.23 -3.89 4.80
N ASP A 217 18.05 -4.89 5.13
CA ASP A 217 18.75 -5.68 4.13
C ASP A 217 17.77 -6.30 3.11
N GLU A 218 16.62 -6.79 3.58
CA GLU A 218 15.57 -7.35 2.72
C GLU A 218 14.88 -6.30 1.83
N SER A 219 14.75 -5.05 2.31
CA SER A 219 14.22 -3.96 1.48
C SER A 219 15.20 -3.58 0.37
N ILE A 220 16.51 -3.56 0.68
CA ILE A 220 17.56 -3.30 -0.32
C ILE A 220 17.60 -4.44 -1.34
N ARG A 221 17.56 -5.70 -0.89
CA ARG A 221 17.50 -6.88 -1.76
C ARG A 221 16.28 -6.85 -2.66
N PHE A 222 15.10 -6.53 -2.11
CA PHE A 222 13.89 -6.31 -2.90
C PHE A 222 14.12 -5.23 -3.97
N GLY A 223 14.65 -4.06 -3.60
CA GLY A 223 14.96 -2.99 -4.54
C GLY A 223 15.90 -3.41 -5.67
N LEU A 224 16.95 -4.18 -5.36
CA LEU A 224 17.89 -4.74 -6.35
C LEU A 224 17.21 -5.74 -7.27
N MET A 225 16.29 -6.56 -6.76
CA MET A 225 15.50 -7.46 -7.59
C MET A 225 14.62 -6.69 -8.56
N VAL A 226 13.95 -5.63 -8.11
CA VAL A 226 13.16 -4.77 -9.00
C VAL A 226 14.06 -4.09 -10.04
N MET A 227 15.22 -3.56 -9.62
CA MET A 227 16.26 -3.02 -10.52
C MET A 227 16.67 -4.02 -11.59
N SER A 228 16.87 -5.28 -11.21
CA SER A 228 17.22 -6.38 -12.13
C SER A 228 16.16 -6.63 -13.19
N THR A 229 14.88 -6.49 -12.83
CA THR A 229 13.75 -6.60 -13.76
C THR A 229 13.75 -5.46 -14.77
N PHE A 230 14.08 -4.22 -14.36
CA PHE A 230 14.20 -3.07 -15.29
C PHE A 230 15.22 -3.31 -16.39
N ILE A 231 16.39 -3.84 -16.03
CA ILE A 231 17.48 -4.14 -16.97
C ILE A 231 17.01 -5.10 -18.08
N ASN A 232 16.15 -6.06 -17.75
CA ASN A 232 15.68 -7.08 -18.69
C ASN A 232 14.55 -6.58 -19.60
N VAL A 233 13.69 -5.68 -19.13
CA VAL A 233 12.49 -5.24 -19.87
C VAL A 233 12.77 -4.01 -20.75
N GLU A 234 13.62 -3.09 -20.30
CA GLU A 234 13.86 -1.85 -21.01
C GLU A 234 15.25 -1.83 -21.64
N ARG A 235 15.31 -1.85 -22.97
CA ARG A 235 16.51 -1.43 -23.70
C ARG A 235 16.69 0.09 -23.49
N PHE A 236 17.50 0.44 -22.50
CA PHE A 236 18.13 1.74 -22.27
C PHE A 236 17.19 2.96 -22.17
N ARG A 237 16.58 3.15 -20.98
CA ARG A 237 16.18 4.49 -20.54
C ARG A 237 17.43 5.24 -20.06
N SER A 238 17.90 6.21 -20.84
CA SER A 238 18.98 7.18 -20.60
C SER A 238 20.32 6.68 -19.99
N LYS A 239 21.45 7.19 -20.51
CA LYS A 239 22.78 6.92 -19.93
C LYS A 239 22.88 7.26 -18.44
N GLU A 240 22.12 8.26 -18.00
CA GLU A 240 22.08 8.71 -16.60
C GLU A 240 21.46 7.66 -15.67
N TYR A 241 20.32 7.08 -16.05
CA TYR A 241 19.66 6.06 -15.23
C TYR A 241 20.49 4.77 -15.20
N TRP A 242 21.09 4.40 -16.34
CA TRP A 242 22.03 3.28 -16.40
C TRP A 242 23.25 3.48 -15.50
N HIS A 243 23.87 4.66 -15.56
CA HIS A 243 24.98 5.00 -14.67
C HIS A 243 24.58 4.97 -13.20
N TRP A 244 23.41 5.52 -12.85
CA TRP A 244 22.87 5.47 -11.50
C TRP A 244 22.69 4.04 -10.99
N MET A 245 22.10 3.14 -11.79
CA MET A 245 21.94 1.74 -11.41
C MET A 245 23.29 1.10 -11.11
N ARG A 246 24.28 1.26 -12.00
CA ARG A 246 25.64 0.74 -11.82
C ARG A 246 26.27 1.26 -10.53
N THR A 247 26.30 2.58 -10.34
CA THR A 247 26.91 3.20 -9.15
C THR A 247 26.24 2.75 -7.85
N LYS A 248 24.91 2.65 -7.83
CA LYS A 248 24.19 2.17 -6.64
C LYS A 248 24.48 0.71 -6.35
N SER A 249 24.46 -0.16 -7.36
CA SER A 249 24.76 -1.58 -7.18
C SER A 249 26.22 -1.82 -6.77
N GLU A 250 27.19 -1.09 -7.34
CA GLU A 250 28.60 -1.14 -6.89
C GLU A 250 28.75 -0.70 -5.44
N GLY A 251 28.10 0.42 -5.08
CA GLY A 251 28.09 0.92 -3.72
C GLY A 251 27.50 -0.07 -2.72
N ILE A 252 26.44 -0.80 -3.08
CA ILE A 252 25.86 -1.83 -2.23
C ILE A 252 26.77 -3.06 -2.15
N ARG A 253 27.26 -3.57 -3.30
CA ARG A 253 28.14 -4.75 -3.36
C ARG A 253 29.39 -4.59 -2.51
N ASN A 254 29.99 -3.41 -2.51
CA ASN A 254 31.27 -3.14 -1.85
C ASN A 254 31.12 -2.67 -0.39
N ASN A 255 29.88 -2.52 0.11
CA ASN A 255 29.64 -2.01 1.46
C ASN A 255 29.36 -3.15 2.44
N GLU A 256 30.28 -3.35 3.39
CA GLU A 256 30.22 -4.40 4.42
C GLU A 256 29.07 -4.25 5.41
N LYS A 257 28.37 -3.11 5.42
CA LYS A 257 27.12 -2.93 6.17
C LYS A 257 26.05 -3.95 5.76
N TRP A 258 26.04 -4.36 4.49
CA TRP A 258 25.02 -5.24 3.92
C TRP A 258 25.42 -6.72 4.00
N THR A 259 24.42 -7.60 4.11
CA THR A 259 24.69 -9.04 4.19
C THR A 259 25.25 -9.59 2.87
N ASN A 260 25.85 -10.78 2.92
CA ASN A 260 26.37 -11.46 1.72
C ASN A 260 25.29 -11.59 0.64
N ASN A 261 24.09 -12.03 1.00
CA ASN A 261 22.99 -12.22 0.04
C ASN A 261 22.61 -10.92 -0.68
N THR A 262 22.61 -9.79 0.03
CA THR A 262 22.33 -8.48 -0.57
C THR A 262 23.47 -8.02 -1.48
N ARG A 263 24.72 -8.23 -1.07
CA ARG A 263 25.90 -7.93 -1.90
C ARG A 263 25.96 -8.80 -3.16
N GLU A 264 25.61 -10.08 -3.06
CA GLU A 264 25.49 -11.01 -4.19
C GLU A 264 24.35 -10.60 -5.14
N SER A 265 23.21 -10.16 -4.59
CA SER A 265 22.10 -9.61 -5.39
C SER A 265 22.54 -8.39 -6.19
N ALA A 266 23.34 -7.50 -5.58
CA ALA A 266 23.92 -6.35 -6.28
C ALA A 266 24.94 -6.78 -7.37
N GLY A 267 25.75 -7.79 -7.09
CA GLY A 267 26.64 -8.41 -8.08
C GLY A 267 25.88 -8.98 -9.29
N THR A 268 24.73 -9.61 -9.04
CA THR A 268 23.86 -10.15 -10.11
C THR A 268 23.30 -9.05 -11.01
N VAL A 269 22.90 -7.91 -10.43
CA VAL A 269 22.46 -6.74 -11.19
C VAL A 269 23.58 -6.24 -12.11
N LEU A 270 24.79 -6.03 -11.57
CA LEU A 270 25.94 -5.55 -12.34
C LEU A 270 26.31 -6.51 -13.48
N HIS A 271 26.37 -7.81 -13.19
CA HIS A 271 26.68 -8.82 -14.21
C HIS A 271 25.67 -8.80 -15.37
N LYS A 272 24.38 -8.62 -15.08
CA LYS A 272 23.36 -8.49 -16.14
C LYS A 272 23.55 -7.22 -16.98
N MET A 273 23.89 -6.11 -16.34
CA MET A 273 24.20 -4.86 -17.06
C MET A 273 25.38 -5.06 -18.00
N ASP A 274 26.44 -5.71 -17.53
CA ASP A 274 27.64 -5.96 -18.34
C ASP A 274 27.34 -6.91 -19.53
N ILE A 275 26.48 -7.92 -19.36
CA ILE A 275 26.04 -8.77 -20.48
C ILE A 275 25.33 -7.94 -21.56
N ILE A 276 24.49 -6.98 -21.17
CA ILE A 276 23.72 -6.16 -22.12
C ILE A 276 24.59 -5.10 -22.80
N GLU A 277 25.59 -4.54 -22.11
CA GLU A 277 26.53 -3.60 -22.74
C GLU A 277 27.49 -4.27 -23.74
N ASN A 278 27.78 -5.56 -23.53
CA ASN A 278 28.70 -6.33 -24.37
C ASN A 278 28.02 -7.10 -25.53
N ASN A 279 26.69 -7.00 -25.65
CA ASN A 279 25.89 -7.59 -26.74
C ASN A 279 25.37 -6.49 -27.69
#